data_AF-A0A496WSQ3-F1
#
_entry.id   AF-A0A496WSQ3-F1
#
_cell.length_a   1.000
_cell.length_b   1.000
_cell.length_c   1.000
_cell.angle_alpha   90.00
_cell.angle_beta   90.00
_cell.angle_gamma   90.00
#
_symmetry.space_group_name_H-M   'P 1'
#
loop_
_entity.id
_entity.type
_entity.pdbx_description
1 polymer ?
#
loop_
_entity_poly.entity_id
_entity_poly.type
_entity_poly.pdbx_seq_one_letter_code
_entity_poly.pdbx_strand_id
1 'polypeptide(L)' 'MHIALYNYRLLAFLFLGPLLLACSPSPDTGPKKNARPNVVLILIDDMGFNDLGANGNREVHTPNLDSLAA' A
#
# COMPACT_ATOMS: atom_id res chain seq x y z
N MET A 1 39.81 16.64 38.22
CA MET A 1 39.54 15.34 37.57
C MET A 1 38.06 14.93 37.52
N HIS A 2 37.13 15.56 38.27
CA HIS A 2 35.70 15.20 38.23
C HIS A 2 34.88 15.87 37.10
N ILE A 3 35.26 17.09 36.67
CA ILE A 3 34.55 17.84 35.62
C ILE A 3 34.66 17.17 34.24
N ALA A 4 35.84 16.65 33.90
CA ALA A 4 36.08 15.97 32.63
C ALA A 4 35.29 14.65 32.50
N LEU A 5 35.11 13.91 33.61
CA LEU A 5 34.28 12.70 33.63
C LEU A 5 32.79 13.00 33.44
N TYR A 6 32.30 14.15 33.92
CA TYR A 6 30.88 14.53 33.76
C TYR A 6 30.53 14.84 32.29
N ASN A 7 31.44 15.51 31.57
CA ASN A 7 31.28 15.81 30.14
C ASN A 7 31.32 14.55 29.27
N TYR A 8 32.15 13.55 29.61
CA TYR A 8 32.21 12.29 28.87
C TYR A 8 30.96 11.43 29.09
N ARG A 9 30.37 11.47 30.29
CA ARG A 9 29.09 10.80 30.58
C ARG A 9 27.92 11.49 29.87
N LEU A 10 27.90 12.83 29.83
CA LEU A 10 26.87 13.60 29.10
C LEU A 10 26.93 13.35 27.59
N LEU A 11 28.14 13.31 27.01
CA LEU A 11 28.35 12.95 25.60
C LEU A 11 27.94 11.50 25.31
N ALA A 12 28.26 10.56 26.20
CA ALA A 12 27.84 9.15 26.03
C ALA A 12 26.31 8.98 26.00
N PHE A 13 25.57 9.73 26.82
CA PHE A 13 24.09 9.71 26.78
C PHE A 13 23.52 10.32 25.50
N LEU A 14 24.15 11.36 24.95
CA LEU A 14 23.74 12.01 23.71
C LEU A 14 23.90 11.09 22.48
N PHE A 15 24.92 10.21 22.48
CA PHE A 15 25.19 9.29 21.38
C PHE A 15 24.59 7.88 21.55
N LEU A 16 24.40 7.39 22.78
CA LEU A 16 23.86 6.05 23.04
C LEU A 16 22.32 6.02 23.17
N GLY A 17 21.69 7.13 23.57
CA GLY A 17 20.24 7.26 23.69
C GLY A 17 19.46 7.07 22.38
N PRO A 18 19.87 7.69 21.26
CA PRO A 18 19.16 7.56 19.97
C PRO A 18 19.22 6.15 19.37
N LEU A 19 20.23 5.35 19.75
CA LEU A 19 20.44 4.01 19.21
C LEU A 19 19.41 2.99 19.74
N LEU A 20 18.88 3.23 20.95
CA LEU A 20 17.89 2.35 21.59
C LEU A 20 16.44 2.64 21.14
N LEU A 21 16.12 3.87 20.73
CA LEU A 21 14.79 4.20 20.18
C LEU A 21 14.59 3.75 18.72
N ALA A 22 15.68 3.51 17.98
CA ALA A 22 15.60 3.07 16.59
C ALA A 22 15.12 1.61 16.41
N CYS A 23 15.04 0.82 17.49
CA CYS A 23 14.65 -0.60 17.45
C CYS A 23 13.25 -0.83 18.04
N SER A 24 12.28 0.02 17.69
CA SER A 24 10.87 -0.26 17.98
C SER A 24 10.31 -1.14 16.87
N PRO A 25 9.89 -2.39 17.14
CA PRO A 25 9.22 -3.19 16.13
C PRO A 25 7.91 -2.51 15.74
N SER A 26 7.75 -2.17 14.46
CA SER A 26 6.51 -1.63 13.93
C SER A 26 5.37 -2.64 14.15
N PRO A 27 4.20 -2.23 14.67
CA PRO A 27 3.07 -3.12 14.78
C PRO A 27 2.65 -3.56 13.38
N ASP A 28 2.79 -4.86 13.10
CA ASP A 28 2.35 -5.49 11.86
C ASP A 28 0.81 -5.47 11.81
N THR A 29 0.28 -4.34 11.37
CA THR A 29 -1.15 -4.08 11.21
C THR A 29 -1.50 -3.99 9.72
N GLY A 30 -0.67 -4.58 8.86
CA GLY A 30 -0.90 -4.63 7.42
C GLY A 30 -1.85 -5.77 7.06
N PRO A 31 -2.81 -5.57 6.12
CA PRO A 31 -3.47 -6.70 5.51
C PRO A 31 -2.40 -7.56 4.83
N LYS A 32 -2.51 -8.90 4.91
CA LYS A 32 -1.58 -9.84 4.24
C LYS A 32 -1.43 -9.46 2.77
N LYS A 33 -0.41 -8.66 2.47
CA LYS A 33 -0.27 -7.92 1.20
C LYS A 33 0.25 -8.78 0.04
N ASN A 34 0.49 -10.07 0.30
CA ASN A 34 1.30 -10.94 -0.56
C ASN A 34 0.59 -12.23 -1.01
N ALA A 35 -0.75 -12.29 -0.97
CA ALA A 35 -1.45 -13.34 -1.71
C ALA A 35 -1.35 -13.00 -3.21
N ARG A 36 -0.89 -13.95 -4.04
CA ARG A 36 -0.90 -13.78 -5.49
C ARG A 36 -2.36 -13.55 -5.92
N PRO A 37 -2.68 -12.48 -6.67
CA PRO A 37 -4.04 -12.25 -7.12
C PRO A 37 -4.48 -13.34 -8.10
N ASN A 38 -5.78 -13.64 -8.12
CA ASN A 38 -6.37 -14.45 -9.18
C ASN A 38 -6.49 -13.58 -10.44
N VAL A 39 -6.23 -14.16 -11.61
CA VAL A 39 -6.41 -13.50 -12.91
C VAL A 39 -7.56 -14.18 -13.63
N VAL A 40 -8.55 -13.40 -14.05
CA VAL A 40 -9.67 -13.86 -14.89
C VAL A 40 -9.64 -13.04 -16.18
N LEU A 41 -9.44 -13.71 -17.31
CA LEU A 41 -9.51 -13.09 -18.64
C LEU A 41 -10.86 -13.44 -19.26
N ILE A 42 -11.63 -12.42 -19.62
CA ILE A 42 -12.88 -12.55 -20.36
C ILE A 42 -12.62 -11.97 -21.75
N LEU A 43 -12.68 -12.83 -22.78
CA LEU A 43 -12.56 -12.44 -24.18
C LEU A 43 -13.94 -12.51 -24.83
N ILE A 44 -14.29 -11.46 -25.55
CA ILE A 44 -15.53 -11.38 -26.33
C ILE A 44 -15.13 -11.13 -27.78
N ASP A 45 -15.68 -11.92 -28.69
CA ASP A 45 -15.41 -11.81 -30.12
C ASP A 45 -16.18 -10.63 -30.73
N ASP A 46 -15.56 -9.91 -31.66
CA ASP A 46 -16.15 -8.81 -32.44
C ASP A 46 -16.90 -7.70 -31.65
N MET A 47 -16.63 -7.54 -30.35
CA MET A 47 -17.25 -6.47 -29.56
C MET A 47 -16.70 -5.09 -29.97
N GLY A 48 -17.57 -4.24 -30.48
CA GLY A 48 -17.27 -2.86 -30.83
C GLY A 48 -17.21 -1.95 -29.61
N PHE A 49 -16.58 -0.79 -29.76
CA PHE A 49 -16.47 0.20 -28.67
C PHE A 49 -17.85 0.67 -28.18
N ASN A 50 -18.85 0.79 -29.06
CA ASN A 50 -20.17 1.28 -28.69
C ASN A 50 -21.10 0.18 -28.13
N ASP A 51 -20.62 -1.05 -27.92
CA ASP A 51 -21.48 -2.17 -27.48
C ASP A 51 -21.61 -2.28 -25.94
N LEU A 52 -21.07 -1.32 -25.19
CA LEU A 52 -21.15 -1.28 -23.73
C LEU A 52 -21.88 -0.03 -23.24
N GLY A 53 -22.76 -0.21 -22.25
CA GLY A 53 -23.40 0.89 -21.54
C GLY A 53 -22.38 1.82 -20.88
N ALA A 54 -21.32 1.26 -20.28
CA ALA A 54 -20.20 1.99 -19.70
C ALA A 54 -19.48 2.94 -20.69
N ASN A 55 -19.53 2.64 -21.99
CA ASN A 55 -18.96 3.48 -23.05
C ASN A 55 -19.93 4.57 -23.54
N GLY A 56 -21.08 4.72 -22.88
CA GLY A 56 -22.08 5.77 -23.16
C GLY A 56 -23.24 5.35 -24.05
N ASN A 57 -23.33 4.08 -24.44
CA ASN A 57 -24.48 3.56 -25.17
C ASN A 57 -25.72 3.52 -24.25
N ARG A 58 -26.81 4.16 -24.66
CA ARG A 58 -28.07 4.25 -23.87
C ARG A 58 -29.10 3.18 -24.21
N GLU A 59 -28.89 2.45 -25.29
CA GLU A 59 -29.81 1.42 -25.79
C GLU A 59 -29.38 0.03 -25.35
N VAL A 60 -28.06 -0.21 -25.28
CA VAL A 60 -27.49 -1.50 -24.87
C VAL A 60 -27.47 -1.59 -23.34
N HIS A 61 -27.98 -2.71 -22.81
CA HIS A 61 -28.07 -2.97 -21.38
C HIS A 61 -27.02 -4.00 -20.93
N THR A 62 -25.93 -3.55 -20.31
CA THR A 62 -24.80 -4.40 -19.88
C THR A 62 -24.49 -4.28 -18.38
N PRO A 63 -25.47 -4.46 -17.47
CA PRO A 63 -25.36 -4.08 -16.07
C PRO A 63 -24.19 -4.76 -15.31
N ASN A 64 -23.84 -6.00 -15.68
CA ASN A 64 -22.71 -6.71 -15.08
C ASN A 64 -21.36 -6.14 -15.55
N LEU A 65 -21.22 -5.80 -16.83
CA LEU A 65 -19.98 -5.21 -17.36
C LEU A 65 -19.86 -3.74 -16.94
N ASP A 66 -20.98 -3.02 -16.88
CA ASP A 66 -21.02 -1.64 -16.40
C ASP A 66 -20.61 -1.57 -14.92
N SER A 67 -21.06 -2.52 -14.10
CA SER A 67 -20.64 -2.64 -12.70
C SER A 67 -19.16 -3.03 -12.54
N LEU A 68 -18.56 -3.70 -13.53
CA LEU A 68 -17.13 -4.02 -13.50
C LEU A 68 -16.25 -2.82 -13.88
N ALA A 69 -16.81 -1.82 -14.57
CA ALA A 69 -16.09 -0.64 -15.05
C ALA A 69 -16.14 0.57 -14.09
N ALA A 70 -17.12 0.62 -13.18
CA ALA A 70 -17.31 1.69 -12.19
C ALA A 70 -16.25 1.65 -11.07
#